data_AF-A0A9D3PD96-F1
#
_entry.id   AF-A0A9D3PD96-F1
#
_cell.length_a   1.000
_cell.length_b   1.000
_cell.length_c   1.000
_cell.angle_alpha   90.00
_cell.angle_beta   90.00
_cell.angle_gamma   90.00
#
_symmetry.space_group_name_H-M   'P 1'
#
loop_
_entity.id
_entity.type
_entity.pdbx_description
1 polymer ?
#
loop_
_entity_poly.entity_id
_entity_poly.type
_entity_poly.pdbx_seq_one_letter_code
_entity_poly.pdbx_strand_id
1 'polypeptide(L)'
;MKSTKMSRVRTCPKRFVPDWSTEAQESETEGPITSAPVNTGGCLEKLTIADYLAAQRQKVYTKYSHSVKRDINDKLQKDIELELQKICYAENHVEEDEIFFQEIIKEKEQKLSDALELAENLAAVKTEVTQEFEKRTADIRKLRSDIESYKEKLTEYTQYKDFFTGLAPATWREEQEMKRKQRRAPKLKEEEAQKTKQADSAKEGKTTKCPLKSTCRTKKPPQKHHHKKSVKKSSCEQKKPAPEAPKAEKSDSDEEPEIYFKDPMEVMTALDELMEEDLFHIQDFQDTEEDMTRIHKILHQTEADTQTTMQNLHEQIKKLKTDIQAAEDMASDLELKSRLFSYGEYNVNQDKMIQCLHDKVKKVYAKCVDGVESSTLTMLTSIEDKVEDIIERIEELPPGVADAIERARETERRQKMQEMKLLMEKQAQEERTRRATERALADIKKLVCT
;
A
#
# COMPACT_ATOMS: atom_id res chain seq x y z
N MET A 1 -62.22 36.86 -28.99
CA MET A 1 -63.45 37.07 -28.19
C MET A 1 -63.88 38.52 -28.40
N LYS A 2 -64.70 38.81 -29.42
CA LYS A 2 -66.10 39.22 -29.26
C LYS A 2 -66.41 39.89 -27.91
N SER A 3 -66.34 41.21 -27.86
CA SER A 3 -67.19 42.06 -27.02
C SER A 3 -66.94 43.52 -27.40
N THR A 4 -67.86 44.49 -27.39
CA THR A 4 -69.31 44.57 -27.46
C THR A 4 -69.54 46.08 -27.65
N LYS A 5 -70.32 46.41 -28.69
CA LYS A 5 -71.07 47.65 -28.92
C LYS A 5 -71.19 48.59 -27.70
N MET A 6 -70.73 49.84 -27.83
CA MET A 6 -71.21 51.08 -27.20
C MET A 6 -70.43 52.20 -27.91
N SER A 7 -70.95 53.28 -28.49
CA SER A 7 -72.28 53.89 -28.48
C SER A 7 -72.42 54.72 -29.75
N ARG A 8 -73.66 54.84 -30.25
CA ARG A 8 -74.02 55.75 -31.35
C ARG A 8 -73.57 57.16 -30.98
N VAL A 9 -72.67 57.73 -31.78
CA VAL A 9 -72.49 59.18 -31.88
C VAL A 9 -73.83 59.73 -32.36
N ARG A 10 -74.61 60.31 -31.45
CA ARG A 10 -75.70 61.20 -31.84
C ARG A 10 -75.02 62.51 -32.22
N THR A 11 -74.80 62.71 -33.51
CA THR A 11 -74.62 64.05 -34.05
C THR A 11 -75.85 64.86 -33.66
N CYS A 12 -75.67 65.84 -32.77
CA CYS A 12 -76.69 66.85 -32.52
C CYS A 12 -77.02 67.53 -33.85
N PRO A 13 -78.29 67.57 -34.28
CA PRO A 13 -78.70 68.44 -35.36
C PRO A 13 -78.36 69.86 -34.97
N LYS A 14 -77.72 70.61 -35.89
CA LYS A 14 -77.52 72.05 -35.78
C LYS A 14 -78.80 72.70 -35.25
N ARG A 15 -78.61 73.58 -34.24
CA ARG A 15 -79.56 74.58 -33.74
C ARG A 15 -80.81 74.68 -34.62
N PHE A 16 -81.88 73.99 -34.23
CA PHE A 16 -83.21 74.39 -34.64
C PHE A 16 -83.65 75.44 -33.64
N VAL A 17 -83.29 76.69 -33.91
CA VAL A 17 -84.00 77.82 -33.35
C VAL A 17 -85.32 77.84 -34.10
N PRO A 18 -86.49 77.68 -33.44
CA PRO A 18 -87.74 77.97 -34.09
C PRO A 18 -87.73 79.47 -34.39
N ASP A 19 -87.52 79.84 -35.65
CA ASP A 19 -87.81 81.18 -36.13
C ASP A 19 -89.33 81.33 -36.12
N TRP A 20 -89.87 81.89 -35.04
CA TRP A 20 -91.27 82.26 -34.96
C TRP A 20 -91.53 83.66 -35.55
N SER A 21 -90.61 84.23 -36.33
CA SER A 21 -90.76 85.58 -36.90
C SER A 21 -91.49 85.64 -38.24
N THR A 22 -92.06 84.54 -38.74
CA THR A 22 -92.84 84.60 -40.00
C THR A 22 -94.04 83.65 -40.00
N GLU A 23 -95.09 83.95 -39.23
CA GLU A 23 -96.49 83.64 -39.63
C GLU A 23 -97.51 84.28 -38.69
N ALA A 24 -97.71 85.59 -38.87
CA ALA A 24 -98.99 86.29 -38.65
C ALA A 24 -98.87 87.70 -39.25
N GLN A 25 -98.52 87.79 -40.53
CA GLN A 25 -98.75 88.99 -41.32
C GLN A 25 -100.14 88.85 -41.93
N GLU A 26 -101.17 89.01 -41.09
CA GLU A 26 -102.50 89.34 -41.59
C GLU A 26 -102.36 90.67 -42.34
N SER A 27 -102.73 90.61 -43.61
CA SER A 27 -102.74 91.67 -44.60
C SER A 27 -103.52 92.89 -44.11
N GLU A 28 -102.82 93.90 -43.60
CA GLU A 28 -103.28 95.29 -43.66
C GLU A 28 -102.60 95.96 -44.87
N THR A 29 -103.10 95.60 -46.06
CA THR A 29 -102.89 96.41 -47.28
C THR A 29 -103.74 97.67 -47.17
N GLU A 30 -103.20 98.75 -46.62
CA GLU A 30 -103.67 100.09 -46.96
C GLU A 30 -103.16 100.42 -48.37
N GLY A 31 -103.98 100.07 -49.37
CA GLY A 31 -103.75 100.47 -50.76
C GLY A 31 -104.04 101.97 -50.96
N PRO A 32 -103.24 102.67 -51.79
CA PRO A 32 -103.47 104.08 -52.11
C PRO A 32 -104.72 104.24 -52.97
N ILE A 33 -105.54 105.22 -52.58
CA ILE A 33 -106.76 105.67 -53.23
C ILE A 33 -106.44 106.21 -54.63
N THR A 34 -106.85 105.47 -55.66
CA THR A 34 -107.02 105.95 -57.02
C THR A 34 -108.28 106.82 -57.12
N SER A 35 -108.10 108.03 -57.65
CA SER A 35 -109.12 108.84 -58.35
C SER A 35 -109.86 107.99 -59.39
N ALA A 36 -111.17 108.04 -59.65
CA ALA A 36 -112.29 108.88 -59.25
C ALA A 36 -113.60 108.05 -59.43
N PRO A 37 -114.79 108.56 -59.06
CA PRO A 37 -115.57 109.21 -60.11
C PRO A 37 -116.31 110.47 -59.64
N VAL A 38 -116.23 111.52 -60.45
CA VAL A 38 -117.29 112.52 -60.54
C VAL A 38 -118.42 111.87 -61.32
N ASN A 39 -119.44 111.41 -60.60
CA ASN A 39 -120.78 111.33 -61.13
C ASN A 39 -121.74 111.82 -60.04
N THR A 40 -122.19 113.05 -60.22
CA THR A 40 -123.27 113.68 -59.46
C THR A 40 -124.55 112.92 -59.73
N GLY A 41 -124.91 112.04 -58.79
CA GLY A 41 -126.09 111.21 -58.86
C GLY A 41 -126.57 110.75 -57.48
N GLY A 42 -126.75 111.70 -56.56
CA GLY A 42 -127.75 111.59 -55.50
C GLY A 42 -127.40 110.81 -54.23
N CYS A 43 -127.99 111.34 -53.15
CA CYS A 43 -128.29 110.69 -51.88
C CYS A 43 -127.12 110.44 -50.91
N LEU A 44 -126.99 111.36 -49.94
CA LEU A 44 -126.41 111.12 -48.62
C LEU A 44 -127.12 109.92 -47.97
N GLU A 45 -126.65 108.70 -48.25
CA GLU A 45 -127.04 107.52 -47.47
C GLU A 45 -126.39 107.64 -46.09
N LYS A 46 -127.24 108.03 -45.16
CA LYS A 46 -126.97 108.18 -43.74
C LYS A 46 -126.38 106.86 -43.25
N LEU A 47 -125.09 106.83 -42.94
CA LEU A 47 -124.49 105.84 -42.06
C LEU A 47 -125.43 105.68 -40.85
N THR A 48 -126.15 104.57 -40.81
CA THR A 48 -127.15 104.35 -39.78
C THR A 48 -126.36 104.16 -38.49
N ILE A 49 -126.82 104.77 -37.40
CA ILE A 49 -126.17 104.70 -36.08
C ILE A 49 -125.84 103.23 -35.71
N ALA A 50 -126.62 102.26 -36.21
CA ALA A 50 -126.39 100.82 -36.08
C ALA A 50 -125.05 100.32 -36.67
N ASP A 51 -124.64 100.78 -37.85
CA ASP A 51 -123.39 100.35 -38.51
C ASP A 51 -122.17 100.95 -37.82
N TYR A 52 -122.27 102.21 -37.39
CA TYR A 52 -121.25 102.84 -36.56
C TYR A 52 -121.10 102.09 -35.22
N LEU A 53 -122.21 101.75 -34.56
CA LEU A 53 -122.20 100.95 -33.33
C LEU A 53 -121.64 99.54 -33.55
N ALA A 54 -121.92 98.89 -34.70
CA ALA A 54 -121.37 97.59 -35.05
C ALA A 54 -119.85 97.66 -35.29
N ALA A 55 -119.36 98.65 -36.03
CA ALA A 55 -117.94 98.89 -36.25
C ALA A 55 -117.20 99.25 -34.95
N GLN A 56 -117.81 100.05 -34.06
CA GLN A 56 -117.24 100.33 -32.73
C GLN A 56 -117.19 99.08 -31.85
N ARG A 57 -118.25 98.24 -31.85
CA ARG A 57 -118.24 96.95 -31.16
C ARG A 57 -117.15 96.02 -31.69
N GLN A 58 -116.99 95.93 -33.01
CA GLN A 58 -115.95 95.13 -33.64
C GLN A 58 -114.56 95.64 -33.25
N LYS A 59 -114.34 96.97 -33.26
CA LYS A 59 -113.09 97.59 -32.82
C LYS A 59 -112.77 97.27 -31.35
N VAL A 60 -113.76 97.30 -30.47
CA VAL A 60 -113.59 96.94 -29.04
C VAL A 60 -113.32 95.44 -28.88
N TYR A 61 -114.05 94.58 -29.59
CA TYR A 61 -113.85 93.12 -29.54
C TYR A 61 -112.47 92.71 -30.06
N THR A 62 -112.04 93.25 -31.20
CA THR A 62 -110.72 92.99 -31.77
C THR A 62 -109.63 93.47 -30.80
N LYS A 63 -109.77 94.66 -30.19
CA LYS A 63 -108.85 95.13 -29.15
C LYS A 63 -108.79 94.21 -27.93
N TYR A 64 -109.94 93.76 -27.44
CA TYR A 64 -110.02 92.82 -26.32
C TYR A 64 -109.38 91.47 -26.66
N SER A 65 -109.69 90.90 -27.83
CA SER A 65 -109.11 89.65 -28.34
C SER A 65 -107.58 89.75 -28.48
N HIS A 66 -107.07 90.85 -29.04
CA HIS A 66 -105.62 91.10 -29.10
C HIS A 66 -105.00 91.24 -27.71
N SER A 67 -105.69 91.89 -26.76
CA SER A 67 -105.22 91.98 -25.37
C SER A 67 -105.12 90.60 -24.72
N VAL A 68 -106.16 89.78 -24.83
CA VAL A 68 -106.18 88.42 -24.26
C VAL A 68 -105.14 87.53 -24.92
N LYS A 69 -105.01 87.57 -26.26
CA LYS A 69 -103.96 86.83 -26.98
C LYS A 69 -102.57 87.28 -26.57
N ARG A 70 -102.35 88.59 -26.37
CA ARG A 70 -101.08 89.13 -25.87
C ARG A 70 -100.79 88.61 -24.46
N ASP A 71 -101.75 88.68 -23.55
CA ASP A 71 -101.59 88.18 -22.17
C ASP A 71 -101.30 86.65 -22.13
N ILE A 72 -101.93 85.87 -23.02
CA ILE A 72 -101.66 84.43 -23.15
C ILE A 72 -100.27 84.19 -23.74
N ASN A 73 -99.89 84.93 -24.79
CA ASN A 73 -98.57 84.81 -25.40
C ASN A 73 -97.47 85.19 -24.39
N ASP A 74 -97.66 86.26 -23.61
CA ASP A 74 -96.73 86.68 -22.56
C ASP A 74 -96.57 85.62 -21.46
N LYS A 75 -97.65 84.88 -21.12
CA LYS A 75 -97.57 83.74 -20.18
C LYS A 75 -96.79 82.57 -20.78
N LEU A 76 -97.09 82.20 -22.03
CA LEU A 76 -96.37 81.13 -22.72
C LEU A 76 -94.88 81.48 -22.90
N GLN A 77 -94.56 82.73 -23.21
CA GLN A 77 -93.17 83.21 -23.28
C GLN A 77 -92.46 83.07 -21.94
N LYS A 78 -93.12 83.41 -20.82
CA LYS A 78 -92.56 83.20 -19.47
C LYS A 78 -92.36 81.73 -19.14
N ASP A 79 -93.32 80.87 -19.50
CA ASP A 79 -93.20 79.43 -19.29
C ASP A 79 -92.07 78.83 -20.14
N ILE A 80 -91.93 79.27 -21.39
CA ILE A 80 -90.81 78.92 -22.28
C ILE A 80 -89.48 79.38 -21.67
N GLU A 81 -89.38 80.62 -21.21
CA GLU A 81 -88.17 81.17 -20.57
C GLU A 81 -87.76 80.34 -19.34
N LEU A 82 -88.72 79.99 -18.49
CA LEU A 82 -88.48 79.17 -17.29
C LEU A 82 -88.03 77.75 -17.64
N GLU A 83 -88.63 77.11 -18.65
CA GLU A 83 -88.21 75.79 -19.11
C GLU A 83 -86.83 75.83 -19.79
N LEU A 84 -86.55 76.87 -20.60
CA LEU A 84 -85.22 77.08 -21.18
C LEU A 84 -84.16 77.26 -20.09
N GLN A 85 -84.45 78.00 -19.01
CA GLN A 85 -83.53 78.13 -17.88
C GLN A 85 -83.24 76.80 -17.19
N LYS A 86 -84.26 75.94 -17.00
CA LYS A 86 -84.07 74.59 -16.45
C LYS A 86 -83.24 73.71 -17.38
N ILE A 87 -83.48 73.78 -18.69
CA ILE A 87 -82.71 73.06 -19.70
C ILE A 87 -81.25 73.54 -19.66
N CYS A 88 -81.00 74.84 -19.70
CA CYS A 88 -79.64 75.38 -19.61
C CYS A 88 -78.93 74.98 -18.32
N TYR A 89 -79.62 74.95 -17.18
CA TYR A 89 -79.04 74.47 -15.93
C TYR A 89 -78.66 72.99 -16.00
N ALA A 90 -79.54 72.14 -16.56
CA ALA A 90 -79.27 70.72 -16.73
C ALA A 90 -78.15 70.45 -17.76
N GLU A 91 -78.11 71.21 -18.86
CA GLU A 91 -77.04 71.15 -19.87
C GLU A 91 -75.69 71.50 -19.24
N ASN A 92 -75.61 72.61 -18.50
CA ASN A 92 -74.38 73.01 -17.81
C ASN A 92 -73.90 71.92 -16.83
N HIS A 93 -74.78 71.32 -16.04
CA HIS A 93 -74.40 70.26 -15.12
C HIS A 93 -73.87 69.01 -15.84
N VAL A 94 -74.46 68.65 -16.99
CA VAL A 94 -73.97 67.51 -17.79
C VAL A 94 -72.62 67.84 -18.42
N GLU A 95 -72.40 69.08 -18.86
CA GLU A 95 -71.11 69.54 -19.36
C GLU A 95 -70.02 69.52 -18.26
N GLU A 96 -70.35 69.97 -17.05
CA GLU A 96 -69.47 69.90 -15.88
C GLU A 96 -69.10 68.45 -15.53
N ASP A 97 -70.08 67.54 -15.52
CA ASP A 97 -69.85 66.11 -15.28
C ASP A 97 -68.96 65.48 -16.37
N GLU A 98 -69.16 65.82 -17.65
CA GLU A 98 -68.33 65.33 -18.76
C GLU A 98 -66.87 65.79 -18.60
N ILE A 99 -66.65 67.07 -18.25
CA ILE A 99 -65.30 67.60 -17.97
C ILE A 99 -64.67 66.83 -16.80
N PHE A 100 -65.41 66.63 -15.71
CA PHE A 100 -64.94 65.89 -14.55
C PHE A 100 -64.60 64.43 -14.88
N PHE A 101 -65.43 63.74 -15.66
CA PHE A 101 -65.15 62.37 -16.09
C PHE A 101 -63.93 62.30 -16.99
N GLN A 102 -63.74 63.24 -17.91
CA GLN A 102 -62.54 63.30 -18.74
C GLN A 102 -61.28 63.53 -17.91
N GLU A 103 -61.35 64.38 -16.87
CA GLU A 103 -60.24 64.59 -15.94
C GLU A 103 -59.88 63.30 -15.18
N ILE A 104 -60.88 62.55 -14.69
CA ILE A 104 -60.64 61.24 -14.05
C ILE A 104 -60.02 60.24 -15.02
N ILE A 105 -60.50 60.18 -16.27
CA ILE A 105 -59.96 59.26 -17.28
C ILE A 105 -58.50 59.62 -17.53
N LYS A 106 -58.20 60.90 -17.74
CA LYS A 106 -56.84 61.39 -17.97
C LYS A 106 -55.93 61.10 -16.77
N GLU A 107 -56.39 61.32 -15.54
CA GLU A 107 -55.62 61.03 -14.32
C GLU A 107 -55.35 59.52 -14.18
N LYS A 108 -56.32 58.66 -14.54
CA LYS A 108 -56.14 57.20 -14.52
C LYS A 108 -55.20 56.72 -15.63
N GLU A 109 -55.31 57.27 -16.83
CA GLU A 109 -54.40 56.98 -17.94
C GLU A 109 -52.97 57.41 -17.59
N GLN A 110 -52.80 58.57 -16.96
CA GLN A 110 -51.51 59.04 -16.48
C GLN A 110 -50.95 58.10 -15.39
N LYS A 111 -51.74 57.77 -14.36
CA LYS A 111 -51.31 56.81 -13.32
C LYS A 111 -50.95 55.43 -13.88
N LEU A 112 -51.68 54.96 -14.91
CA LEU A 112 -51.38 53.72 -15.61
C LEU A 112 -50.07 53.83 -16.39
N SER A 113 -49.87 54.94 -17.10
CA SER A 113 -48.64 55.23 -17.84
C SER A 113 -47.44 55.27 -16.91
N ASP A 114 -47.52 56.03 -15.81
CA ASP A 114 -46.46 56.15 -14.80
C ASP A 114 -46.13 54.78 -14.17
N ALA A 115 -47.15 53.95 -13.91
CA ALA A 115 -46.94 52.60 -13.39
C ALA A 115 -46.26 51.66 -14.40
N LEU A 116 -46.59 51.79 -15.69
CA LEU A 116 -45.95 51.02 -16.76
C LEU A 116 -44.50 51.47 -16.97
N GLU A 117 -44.24 52.78 -17.00
CA GLU A 117 -42.89 53.33 -17.10
C GLU A 117 -42.03 52.86 -15.92
N LEU A 118 -42.56 52.90 -14.70
CA LEU A 118 -41.87 52.38 -13.53
C LEU A 118 -41.61 50.87 -13.63
N ALA A 119 -42.56 50.08 -14.13
CA ALA A 119 -42.37 48.65 -14.35
C ALA A 119 -41.30 48.35 -15.41
N GLU A 120 -41.27 49.12 -16.50
CA GLU A 120 -40.27 49.01 -17.56
C GLU A 120 -38.87 49.39 -17.05
N ASN A 121 -38.75 50.52 -16.34
CA ASN A 121 -37.50 50.94 -15.70
C ASN A 121 -36.99 49.90 -14.70
N LEU A 122 -37.87 49.33 -13.85
CA LEU A 122 -37.50 48.25 -12.93
C LEU A 122 -37.06 46.98 -13.67
N ALA A 123 -37.71 46.64 -14.79
CA ALA A 123 -37.31 45.50 -15.60
C ALA A 123 -35.94 45.74 -16.25
N ALA A 124 -35.68 46.94 -16.77
CA ALA A 124 -34.40 47.34 -17.33
C ALA A 124 -33.27 47.23 -16.29
N VAL A 125 -33.44 47.84 -15.11
CA VAL A 125 -32.48 47.75 -14.00
C VAL A 125 -32.25 46.29 -13.58
N LYS A 126 -33.31 45.49 -13.50
CA LYS A 126 -33.17 44.05 -13.20
C LYS A 126 -32.30 43.35 -14.24
N THR A 127 -32.52 43.59 -15.54
CA THR A 127 -31.71 42.97 -16.60
C THR A 127 -30.25 43.42 -16.55
N GLU A 128 -29.99 44.69 -16.25
CA GLU A 128 -28.63 45.23 -16.08
C GLU A 128 -27.90 44.54 -14.91
N VAL A 129 -28.53 44.48 -13.73
CA VAL A 129 -27.97 43.81 -12.55
C VAL A 129 -27.71 42.32 -12.82
N THR A 130 -28.59 41.64 -13.56
CA THR A 130 -28.35 40.23 -13.93
C THR A 130 -27.14 40.07 -14.86
N GLN A 131 -26.96 40.97 -15.83
CA GLN A 131 -25.78 40.94 -16.71
C GLN A 131 -24.50 41.21 -15.94
N GLU A 132 -24.50 42.16 -14.99
CA GLU A 132 -23.35 42.39 -14.12
C GLU A 132 -23.04 41.18 -13.23
N PHE A 133 -24.06 40.56 -12.64
CA PHE A 133 -23.90 39.35 -11.85
C PHE A 133 -23.28 38.20 -12.66
N GLU A 134 -23.73 38.02 -13.91
CA GLU A 134 -23.16 37.02 -14.83
C GLU A 134 -21.69 37.33 -15.17
N LYS A 135 -21.36 38.60 -15.45
CA LYS A 135 -19.97 39.04 -15.67
C LYS A 135 -19.09 38.75 -14.46
N ARG A 136 -19.52 39.15 -13.25
CA ARG A 136 -18.79 38.86 -12.00
C ARG A 136 -18.65 37.36 -11.74
N THR A 137 -19.67 36.57 -12.06
CA THR A 137 -19.63 35.11 -11.93
C THR A 137 -18.62 34.50 -12.90
N ALA A 138 -18.51 35.04 -14.13
CA ALA A 138 -17.48 34.65 -15.09
C ALA A 138 -16.06 35.02 -14.59
N ASP A 139 -15.88 36.23 -14.05
CA ASP A 139 -14.61 36.67 -13.44
C ASP A 139 -14.20 35.74 -12.29
N ILE A 140 -15.13 35.39 -11.40
CA ILE A 140 -14.89 34.44 -10.30
C ILE A 140 -14.44 33.09 -10.85
N ARG A 141 -15.08 32.59 -11.92
CA ARG A 141 -14.69 31.32 -12.54
C ARG A 141 -13.28 31.40 -13.14
N LYS A 142 -12.95 32.50 -13.80
CA LYS A 142 -11.60 32.73 -14.35
C LYS A 142 -10.56 32.77 -13.23
N LEU A 143 -10.79 33.58 -12.19
CA LEU A 143 -9.89 33.65 -11.04
C LEU A 143 -9.71 32.31 -10.34
N ARG A 144 -10.77 31.49 -10.24
CA ARG A 144 -10.64 30.13 -9.69
C ARG A 144 -9.76 29.23 -10.56
N SER A 145 -9.89 29.32 -11.89
CA SER A 145 -9.03 28.60 -12.82
C SER A 145 -7.58 29.06 -12.71
N ASP A 146 -7.35 30.37 -12.63
CA ASP A 146 -6.02 30.95 -12.47
C ASP A 146 -5.39 30.52 -11.14
N ILE A 147 -6.15 30.56 -10.04
CA ILE A 147 -5.71 30.07 -8.72
C ILE A 147 -5.29 28.60 -8.80
N GLU A 148 -6.05 27.74 -9.49
CA GLU A 148 -5.69 26.33 -9.60
C GLU A 148 -4.41 26.14 -10.42
N SER A 149 -4.27 26.85 -11.55
CA SER A 149 -3.02 26.84 -12.32
C SER A 149 -1.82 27.34 -11.50
N TYR A 150 -2.01 28.36 -10.67
CA TYR A 150 -0.94 28.84 -9.79
C TYR A 150 -0.62 27.84 -8.67
N LYS A 151 -1.59 27.08 -8.16
CA LYS A 151 -1.32 25.99 -7.21
C LYS A 151 -0.52 24.88 -7.87
N GLU A 152 -0.87 24.45 -9.08
CA GLU A 152 -0.11 23.44 -9.83
C GLU A 152 1.34 23.90 -10.02
N LYS A 153 1.56 25.13 -10.49
CA LYS A 153 2.90 25.72 -10.60
C LYS A 153 3.64 25.77 -9.26
N LEU A 154 2.94 26.10 -8.17
CA LEU A 154 3.53 26.11 -6.84
C LEU A 154 3.94 24.69 -6.41
N THR A 155 3.16 23.66 -6.73
CA THR A 155 3.54 22.27 -6.45
C THR A 155 4.76 21.84 -7.26
N GLU A 156 4.84 22.20 -8.55
CA GLU A 156 6.02 21.94 -9.39
C GLU A 156 7.27 22.64 -8.84
N TYR A 157 7.18 23.94 -8.52
CA TYR A 157 8.29 24.68 -7.93
C TYR A 157 8.69 24.17 -6.54
N THR A 158 7.74 23.62 -5.78
CA THR A 158 8.05 22.95 -4.50
C THR A 158 8.83 21.66 -4.74
N GLN A 159 8.42 20.83 -5.71
CA GLN A 159 9.16 19.62 -6.08
C GLN A 159 10.57 19.94 -6.56
N TYR A 160 10.73 20.97 -7.40
CA TYR A 160 12.06 21.41 -7.84
C TYR A 160 12.91 21.90 -6.67
N LYS A 161 12.32 22.70 -5.76
CA LYS A 161 13.01 23.13 -4.55
C LYS A 161 13.47 21.95 -3.71
N ASP A 162 12.59 20.98 -3.46
CA ASP A 162 12.90 19.80 -2.66
C ASP A 162 14.03 18.99 -3.31
N PHE A 163 13.97 18.80 -4.64
CA PHE A 163 15.03 18.17 -5.43
C PHE A 163 16.38 18.88 -5.28
N PHE A 164 16.44 20.20 -5.48
CA PHE A 164 17.67 20.97 -5.32
C PHE A 164 18.19 20.95 -3.87
N THR A 165 17.30 20.93 -2.88
CA THR A 165 17.74 20.76 -1.48
C THR A 165 18.27 19.36 -1.22
N GLY A 166 17.71 18.32 -1.86
CA GLY A 166 18.17 16.94 -1.77
C GLY A 166 19.57 16.72 -2.37
N LEU A 167 19.85 17.37 -3.50
CA LEU A 167 21.17 17.34 -4.13
C LEU A 167 22.23 18.19 -3.41
N ALA A 168 21.82 19.26 -2.71
CA ALA A 168 22.78 20.10 -2.01
C ALA A 168 23.53 19.33 -0.89
N PRO A 169 24.82 19.62 -0.63
CA PRO A 169 25.56 18.95 0.43
C PRO A 169 24.89 19.07 1.82
N ALA A 170 25.00 18.01 2.64
CA ALA A 170 24.39 17.95 3.97
C ALA A 170 24.84 19.11 4.87
N THR A 171 26.12 19.49 4.79
CA THR A 171 26.70 20.62 5.53
C THR A 171 26.01 21.95 5.21
N TRP A 172 25.68 22.19 3.94
CA TRP A 172 24.97 23.39 3.50
C TRP A 172 23.50 23.36 3.94
N ARG A 173 22.83 22.21 3.84
CA ARG A 173 21.44 22.04 4.32
C ARG A 173 21.32 22.35 5.81
N GLU A 174 22.21 21.79 6.62
CA GLU A 174 22.23 22.00 8.07
C GLU A 174 22.51 23.46 8.43
N GLU A 175 23.49 24.10 7.76
CA GLU A 175 23.77 25.52 7.95
C GLU A 175 22.55 26.39 7.62
N GLN A 176 21.85 26.10 6.53
CA GLN A 176 20.64 26.81 6.12
C GLN A 176 19.48 26.60 7.09
N GLU A 177 19.29 25.38 7.59
CA GLU A 177 18.27 25.11 8.60
C GLU A 177 18.56 25.85 9.91
N MET A 178 19.84 25.89 10.32
CA MET A 178 20.29 26.64 11.49
C MET A 178 20.08 28.16 11.30
N LYS A 179 20.41 28.71 10.14
CA LYS A 179 20.11 30.12 9.79
C LYS A 179 18.61 30.39 9.86
N ARG A 180 17.77 29.52 9.29
CA ARG A 180 16.30 29.65 9.38
C ARG A 180 15.79 29.60 10.82
N LYS A 181 16.29 28.67 11.65
CA LYS A 181 15.95 28.58 13.07
C LYS A 181 16.37 29.83 13.85
N GLN A 182 17.57 30.33 13.60
CA GLN A 182 18.09 31.57 14.22
C GLN A 182 17.26 32.79 13.82
N ARG A 183 16.81 32.89 12.56
CA ARG A 183 15.95 33.98 12.07
C ARG A 183 14.50 33.89 12.57
N ARG A 184 14.00 32.68 12.80
CA ARG A 184 12.64 32.43 13.36
C ARG A 184 12.58 32.64 14.88
N ALA A 185 13.68 32.43 15.61
CA ALA A 185 13.76 32.63 17.05
C ALA A 185 13.33 34.03 17.56
N PRO A 186 13.73 35.17 16.94
CA PRO A 186 13.26 36.49 17.36
C PRO A 186 11.81 36.76 16.95
N LYS A 187 11.37 36.30 15.76
CA LYS A 187 9.98 36.47 15.28
C LYS A 187 8.95 35.81 16.21
N LEU A 188 9.28 34.63 16.75
CA LEU A 188 8.44 33.92 17.73
C LEU A 188 8.42 34.63 19.11
N LYS A 189 9.56 35.17 19.55
CA LYS A 189 9.65 35.95 20.80
C LYS A 189 8.86 37.26 20.73
N GLU A 190 8.81 37.89 19.57
CA GLU A 190 8.03 39.11 19.35
C GLU A 190 6.51 38.84 19.31
N GLU A 191 6.07 37.73 18.72
CA GLU A 191 4.67 37.28 18.78
C GLU A 191 4.22 36.89 20.20
N GLU A 192 5.08 36.22 20.98
CA GLU A 192 4.80 35.91 22.38
C GLU A 192 4.74 37.17 23.26
N ALA A 193 5.59 38.17 22.97
CA ALA A 193 5.55 39.48 23.62
C ALA A 193 4.30 40.31 23.25
N GLN A 194 3.75 40.13 22.04
CA GLN A 194 2.50 40.78 21.63
C GLN A 194 1.25 40.10 22.23
N LYS A 195 1.28 38.76 22.39
CA LYS A 195 0.20 38.02 23.09
C LYS A 195 0.15 38.32 24.59
N THR A 196 1.28 38.56 25.24
CA THR A 196 1.33 38.96 26.67
C THR A 196 0.86 40.40 26.91
N LYS A 197 1.06 41.32 25.96
CA LYS A 197 0.57 42.71 26.06
C LYS A 197 -0.94 42.88 25.86
N GLN A 198 -1.64 41.93 25.22
CA GLN A 198 -3.11 41.95 25.11
C GLN A 198 -3.84 41.41 26.36
N ALA A 199 -3.13 40.78 27.31
CA ALA A 199 -3.71 40.30 28.56
C ALA A 199 -3.79 41.38 29.66
N ASP A 200 -2.99 42.45 29.58
CA ASP A 200 -2.89 43.50 30.61
C ASP A 200 -3.82 44.72 30.40
N SER A 201 -4.60 44.78 29.32
CA SER A 201 -5.53 45.90 29.06
C SER A 201 -6.99 45.63 29.46
N ALA A 202 -7.30 44.50 30.10
CA ALA A 202 -8.65 44.10 30.50
C ALA A 202 -8.93 44.27 32.01
N LYS A 203 -8.53 45.39 32.63
CA LYS A 203 -8.99 45.78 33.97
C LYS A 203 -9.05 47.30 34.13
N GLU A 204 -10.09 47.93 33.60
CA GLU A 204 -10.71 49.13 34.19
C GLU A 204 -11.96 49.51 33.39
N GLY A 205 -13.13 49.56 34.02
CA GLY A 205 -14.39 49.84 33.33
C GLY A 205 -15.64 49.45 34.12
N LYS A 206 -15.86 50.17 35.22
CA LYS A 206 -16.93 50.03 36.22
C LYS A 206 -18.32 50.37 35.63
N THR A 207 -19.28 49.48 35.85
CA THR A 207 -20.70 49.72 36.20
C THR A 207 -21.43 50.96 35.64
N THR A 208 -22.51 50.74 34.88
CA THR A 208 -23.76 51.49 35.10
C THR A 208 -24.97 50.62 34.71
N LYS A 209 -26.03 50.76 35.52
CA LYS A 209 -27.24 49.93 35.57
C LYS A 209 -28.23 50.21 34.42
N CYS A 210 -29.09 49.21 34.18
CA CYS A 210 -30.31 49.14 33.35
C CYS A 210 -31.33 50.29 33.59
N PRO A 211 -32.56 50.33 32.99
CA PRO A 211 -33.25 49.39 32.07
C PRO A 211 -34.05 50.09 30.93
N LEU A 212 -34.68 49.32 30.01
CA LEU A 212 -36.06 49.58 29.55
C LEU A 212 -36.57 48.41 28.67
N LYS A 213 -37.54 47.68 29.20
CA LYS A 213 -38.50 46.87 28.44
C LYS A 213 -39.51 47.81 27.80
N SER A 214 -39.83 47.61 26.53
CA SER A 214 -41.13 48.00 25.98
C SER A 214 -41.66 46.93 25.05
N THR A 215 -42.80 46.40 25.47
CA THR A 215 -43.73 45.54 24.77
C THR A 215 -44.33 46.21 23.55
N CYS A 216 -44.57 45.47 22.47
CA CYS A 216 -45.81 45.61 21.69
C CYS A 216 -46.07 44.40 20.78
N ARG A 217 -47.13 43.68 21.14
CA ARG A 217 -47.90 42.77 20.30
C ARG A 217 -48.56 43.55 19.16
N THR A 218 -48.64 42.97 17.97
CA THR A 218 -49.82 43.10 17.09
C THR A 218 -50.00 41.83 16.25
N LYS A 219 -51.27 41.59 15.94
CA LYS A 219 -51.93 40.32 15.64
C LYS A 219 -51.84 39.97 14.15
N LYS A 220 -51.71 38.69 13.81
CA LYS A 220 -52.12 38.13 12.50
C LYS A 220 -53.45 37.39 12.66
N PRO A 221 -54.38 37.46 11.69
CA PRO A 221 -55.61 36.67 11.70
C PRO A 221 -55.38 35.28 11.08
N PRO A 222 -56.21 34.27 11.41
CA PRO A 222 -56.10 32.92 10.84
C PRO A 222 -57.19 32.67 9.80
N GLN A 223 -56.85 32.01 8.69
CA GLN A 223 -57.82 31.18 7.97
C GLN A 223 -57.18 29.87 7.50
N LYS A 224 -57.96 28.82 7.73
CA LYS A 224 -57.72 27.39 7.52
C LYS A 224 -57.80 27.07 6.01
N HIS A 225 -57.06 26.05 5.53
CA HIS A 225 -57.64 24.74 5.20
C HIS A 225 -56.67 23.81 4.42
N HIS A 226 -56.64 22.57 4.91
CA HIS A 226 -56.51 21.27 4.23
C HIS A 226 -55.21 20.74 3.60
N HIS A 227 -54.83 19.58 4.16
CA HIS A 227 -54.34 18.34 3.54
C HIS A 227 -53.01 18.35 2.78
N LYS A 228 -52.02 17.62 3.32
CA LYS A 228 -51.70 16.26 2.85
C LYS A 228 -50.71 15.53 3.77
N LYS A 229 -50.79 14.22 3.67
CA LYS A 229 -50.21 13.15 4.48
C LYS A 229 -48.67 13.10 4.45
N SER A 230 -48.14 12.70 5.60
CA SER A 230 -47.15 11.63 5.80
C SER A 230 -46.01 11.48 4.78
N VAL A 231 -44.79 11.81 5.20
CA VAL A 231 -43.65 10.87 5.15
C VAL A 231 -42.81 11.08 6.40
N LYS A 232 -42.86 10.10 7.31
CA LYS A 232 -41.86 9.86 8.35
C LYS A 232 -40.58 9.41 7.64
N LYS A 233 -39.50 10.18 7.75
CA LYS A 233 -38.15 9.63 7.63
C LYS A 233 -37.28 10.23 8.72
N SER A 234 -37.19 9.47 9.80
CA SER A 234 -36.15 9.58 10.81
C SER A 234 -34.82 9.20 10.15
N SER A 235 -33.91 10.16 10.02
CA SER A 235 -32.48 9.87 10.07
C SER A 235 -31.85 10.87 11.03
N CYS A 236 -31.35 10.32 12.12
CA CYS A 236 -30.49 10.96 13.08
C CYS A 236 -29.08 10.88 12.53
N GLU A 237 -28.53 11.99 12.05
CA GLU A 237 -27.10 12.09 11.70
C GLU A 237 -26.46 13.21 12.53
N GLN A 238 -26.00 12.77 13.70
CA GLN A 238 -24.64 12.97 14.21
C GLN A 238 -23.99 14.31 13.88
N LYS A 239 -23.95 15.17 14.91
CA LYS A 239 -22.87 16.14 15.14
C LYS A 239 -21.52 15.42 14.97
N LYS A 240 -20.80 15.70 13.89
CA LYS A 240 -19.35 15.53 13.84
C LYS A 240 -18.69 16.82 14.38
N PRO A 241 -17.66 16.71 15.22
CA PRO A 241 -16.89 17.86 15.66
C PRO A 241 -16.15 18.47 14.45
N ALA A 242 -16.02 19.79 14.46
CA ALA A 242 -15.19 20.51 13.50
C ALA A 242 -13.78 19.90 13.46
N PRO A 243 -13.17 19.68 12.29
CA PRO A 243 -11.76 19.35 12.21
C PRO A 243 -10.97 20.49 12.84
N GLU A 244 -10.08 20.18 13.77
CA GLU A 244 -9.01 21.09 14.16
C GLU A 244 -8.31 21.56 12.88
N ALA A 245 -8.30 22.87 12.69
CA ALA A 245 -7.53 23.48 11.63
C ALA A 245 -6.08 22.99 11.74
N PRO A 246 -5.46 22.50 10.65
CA PRO A 246 -4.03 22.25 10.63
C PRO A 246 -3.35 23.54 11.10
N LYS A 247 -2.45 23.44 12.08
CA LYS A 247 -1.57 24.56 12.45
C LYS A 247 -0.96 25.07 11.16
N ALA A 248 -1.33 26.28 10.77
CA ALA A 248 -0.76 26.94 9.62
C ALA A 248 0.75 27.04 9.87
N GLU A 249 1.53 26.21 9.18
CA GLU A 249 2.92 26.54 8.94
C GLU A 249 2.91 27.88 8.22
N LYS A 250 3.33 28.91 8.96
CA LYS A 250 3.38 30.27 8.42
C LYS A 250 4.34 30.27 7.25
N SER A 251 3.78 30.56 6.08
CA SER A 251 4.50 30.71 4.83
C SER A 251 5.64 31.71 5.02
N ASP A 252 6.86 31.23 4.79
CA ASP A 252 8.12 31.99 4.81
C ASP A 252 8.23 32.83 3.52
N SER A 253 7.19 33.62 3.23
CA SER A 253 6.94 34.21 1.91
C SER A 253 7.82 35.43 1.59
N ASP A 254 8.55 35.97 2.57
CA ASP A 254 9.36 37.20 2.43
C ASP A 254 10.87 36.92 2.37
N GLU A 255 11.31 35.65 2.32
CA GLU A 255 12.73 35.28 2.30
C GLU A 255 13.19 34.98 0.87
N GLU A 256 14.22 35.70 0.41
CA GLU A 256 14.89 35.45 -0.87
C GLU A 256 15.40 33.99 -0.90
N PRO A 257 14.96 33.18 -1.88
CA PRO A 257 15.30 31.76 -1.92
C PRO A 257 16.78 31.58 -2.29
N GLU A 258 17.62 31.36 -1.29
CA GLU A 258 19.02 31.01 -1.48
C GLU A 258 19.13 29.53 -1.92
N ILE A 259 19.63 29.30 -3.13
CA ILE A 259 19.84 27.97 -3.74
C ILE A 259 21.34 27.69 -3.76
N TYR A 260 21.74 26.45 -3.48
CA TYR A 260 23.15 26.03 -3.45
C TYR A 260 23.81 26.14 -4.83
N PHE A 261 23.16 25.58 -5.86
CA PHE A 261 23.64 25.55 -7.24
C PHE A 261 23.43 26.90 -7.92
N LYS A 262 24.49 27.45 -8.52
CA LYS A 262 24.45 28.76 -9.20
C LYS A 262 24.47 28.63 -10.72
N ASP A 263 25.01 27.54 -11.23
CA ASP A 263 25.03 27.18 -12.64
C ASP A 263 24.28 25.85 -12.85
N PRO A 264 23.31 25.75 -13.79
CA PRO A 264 22.65 24.49 -14.13
C PRO A 264 23.60 23.33 -14.43
N MET A 265 24.81 23.61 -14.94
CA MET A 265 25.81 22.57 -15.21
C MET A 265 26.27 21.87 -13.93
N GLU A 266 26.34 22.56 -12.79
CA GLU A 266 26.72 21.95 -11.50
C GLU A 266 25.75 20.85 -11.08
N VAL A 267 24.46 21.02 -11.39
CA VAL A 267 23.41 20.02 -11.10
C VAL A 267 23.57 18.81 -12.02
N MET A 268 23.89 19.03 -13.30
CA MET A 268 24.12 17.94 -14.24
C MET A 268 25.35 17.12 -13.83
N THR A 269 26.45 17.80 -13.50
CA THR A 269 27.66 17.13 -12.99
C THR A 269 27.38 16.35 -11.71
N ALA A 270 26.65 16.91 -10.74
CA ALA A 270 26.29 16.19 -9.52
C ALA A 270 25.41 14.95 -9.80
N LEU A 271 24.54 14.99 -10.81
CA LEU A 271 23.75 13.83 -11.23
C LEU A 271 24.61 12.78 -11.94
N ASP A 272 25.56 13.20 -12.79
CA ASP A 272 26.49 12.30 -13.44
C ASP A 272 27.39 11.61 -12.39
N GLU A 273 27.92 12.35 -11.41
CA GLU A 273 28.68 11.80 -10.29
C GLU A 273 27.86 10.79 -9.46
N LEU A 274 26.61 11.11 -9.14
CA LEU A 274 25.71 10.20 -8.43
C LEU A 274 25.38 8.96 -9.26
N MET A 275 25.26 9.11 -10.58
CA MET A 275 25.03 7.99 -11.50
C MET A 275 26.26 7.10 -11.61
N GLU A 276 27.45 7.67 -11.67
CA GLU A 276 28.73 6.93 -11.62
C GLU A 276 28.88 6.18 -10.30
N GLU A 277 28.52 6.81 -9.17
CA GLU A 277 28.51 6.17 -7.85
C GLU A 277 27.50 5.02 -7.79
N ASP A 278 26.26 5.22 -8.26
CA ASP A 278 25.24 4.17 -8.31
C ASP A 278 25.67 3.00 -9.20
N LEU A 279 26.29 3.27 -10.36
CA LEU A 279 26.84 2.24 -11.25
C LEU A 279 27.99 1.49 -10.60
N PHE A 280 28.87 2.19 -9.88
CA PHE A 280 29.95 1.58 -9.10
C PHE A 280 29.41 0.65 -8.02
N HIS A 281 28.41 1.09 -7.24
CA HIS A 281 27.77 0.25 -6.21
C HIS A 281 27.10 -0.98 -6.82
N ILE A 282 26.41 -0.83 -7.96
CA ILE A 282 25.81 -1.97 -8.68
C ILE A 282 26.89 -2.99 -9.08
N GLN A 283 28.02 -2.52 -9.60
CA GLN A 283 29.13 -3.40 -9.95
C GLN A 283 29.72 -4.09 -8.71
N ASP A 284 29.95 -3.36 -7.62
CA ASP A 284 30.47 -3.92 -6.36
C ASP A 284 29.53 -4.99 -5.76
N PHE A 285 28.21 -4.77 -5.83
CA PHE A 285 27.22 -5.77 -5.45
C PHE A 285 27.29 -7.02 -6.32
N GLN A 286 27.47 -6.86 -7.63
CA GLN A 286 27.61 -8.00 -8.55
C GLN A 286 28.90 -8.78 -8.29
N ASP A 287 30.03 -8.10 -8.15
CA ASP A 287 31.33 -8.72 -7.86
C ASP A 287 31.28 -9.48 -6.52
N THR A 288 30.65 -8.89 -5.50
CA THR A 288 30.43 -9.53 -4.20
C THR A 288 29.50 -10.75 -4.31
N GLU A 289 28.45 -10.69 -5.14
CA GLU A 289 27.56 -11.82 -5.40
C GLU A 289 28.29 -12.98 -6.10
N GLU A 290 29.14 -12.67 -7.07
CA GLU A 290 29.98 -13.64 -7.77
C GLU A 290 30.97 -14.31 -6.82
N ASP A 291 31.64 -13.54 -5.96
CA ASP A 291 32.56 -14.05 -4.94
C ASP A 291 31.84 -14.94 -3.93
N MET A 292 30.66 -14.54 -3.46
CA MET A 292 29.84 -15.36 -2.58
C MET A 292 29.44 -16.68 -3.24
N THR A 293 29.04 -16.65 -4.51
CA THR A 293 28.71 -17.84 -5.29
C THR A 293 29.92 -18.76 -5.45
N ARG A 294 31.10 -18.18 -5.69
CA ARG A 294 32.37 -18.91 -5.77
C ARG A 294 32.73 -19.57 -4.45
N ILE A 295 32.65 -18.84 -3.34
CA ILE A 295 32.90 -19.36 -1.98
C ILE A 295 31.94 -20.51 -1.68
N HIS A 296 30.65 -20.33 -1.94
CA HIS A 296 29.64 -21.36 -1.72
C HIS A 296 29.96 -22.64 -2.51
N LYS A 297 30.38 -22.51 -3.77
CA LYS A 297 30.81 -23.65 -4.59
C LYS A 297 32.05 -24.36 -4.00
N ILE A 298 33.05 -23.61 -3.54
CA ILE A 298 34.26 -24.17 -2.91
C ILE A 298 33.90 -24.90 -1.62
N LEU A 299 33.04 -24.30 -0.79
CA LEU A 299 32.57 -24.93 0.46
C LEU A 299 31.84 -26.24 0.19
N HIS A 300 30.90 -26.24 -0.75
CA HIS A 300 30.17 -27.46 -1.11
C HIS A 300 31.10 -28.54 -1.66
N GLN A 301 32.08 -28.18 -2.50
CA GLN A 301 33.07 -29.15 -3.00
C GLN A 301 33.93 -29.70 -1.86
N THR A 302 34.40 -28.84 -0.96
CA THR A 302 35.20 -29.24 0.20
C THR A 302 34.40 -30.15 1.14
N GLU A 303 33.12 -29.86 1.36
CA GLU A 303 32.21 -30.70 2.13
C GLU A 303 32.03 -32.09 1.47
N ALA A 304 31.86 -32.14 0.15
CA ALA A 304 31.77 -33.40 -0.58
C ALA A 304 33.07 -34.23 -0.50
N ASP A 305 34.22 -33.58 -0.66
CA ASP A 305 35.53 -34.23 -0.59
C ASP A 305 35.80 -34.75 0.83
N THR A 306 35.56 -33.91 1.85
CA THR A 306 35.70 -34.32 3.26
C THR A 306 34.76 -35.47 3.60
N GLN A 307 33.49 -35.42 3.19
CA GLN A 307 32.55 -36.52 3.39
C GLN A 307 33.02 -37.82 2.73
N THR A 308 33.59 -37.75 1.53
CA THR A 308 34.16 -38.92 0.84
C THR A 308 35.36 -39.48 1.60
N THR A 309 36.27 -38.62 2.08
CA THR A 309 37.41 -39.08 2.91
C THR A 309 36.96 -39.69 4.23
N MET A 310 35.92 -39.13 4.87
CA MET A 310 35.34 -39.68 6.10
C MET A 310 34.73 -41.06 5.88
N GLN A 311 34.03 -41.27 4.76
CA GLN A 311 33.49 -42.57 4.38
C GLN A 311 34.59 -43.60 4.14
N ASN A 312 35.64 -43.23 3.39
CA ASN A 312 36.80 -44.09 3.15
C ASN A 312 37.51 -44.47 4.46
N LEU A 313 37.72 -43.52 5.37
CA LEU A 313 38.32 -43.80 6.68
C LEU A 313 37.44 -44.72 7.53
N HIS A 314 36.11 -44.52 7.52
CA HIS A 314 35.18 -45.43 8.18
C HIS A 314 35.26 -46.85 7.64
N GLU A 315 35.35 -47.00 6.32
CA GLU A 315 35.50 -48.31 5.68
C GLU A 315 36.83 -48.97 6.04
N GLN A 316 37.93 -48.22 6.05
CA GLN A 316 39.24 -48.71 6.50
C GLN A 316 39.21 -49.13 7.98
N ILE A 317 38.59 -48.35 8.86
CA ILE A 317 38.41 -48.70 10.27
C ILE A 317 37.60 -49.98 10.41
N LYS A 318 36.52 -50.13 9.63
CA LYS A 318 35.69 -51.34 9.63
C LYS A 318 36.51 -52.56 9.19
N LYS A 319 37.29 -52.42 8.12
CA LYS A 319 38.17 -53.48 7.64
C LYS A 319 39.19 -53.89 8.70
N LEU A 320 39.93 -52.92 9.25
CA LEU A 320 40.93 -53.18 10.30
C LEU A 320 40.31 -53.83 11.54
N LYS A 321 39.12 -53.41 11.97
CA LYS A 321 38.40 -54.09 13.07
C LYS A 321 38.08 -55.55 12.74
N THR A 322 37.70 -55.83 11.49
CA THR A 322 37.42 -57.20 11.04
C THR A 322 38.70 -58.04 11.00
N ASP A 323 39.80 -57.46 10.52
CA ASP A 323 41.11 -58.11 10.46
C ASP A 323 41.69 -58.37 11.87
N ILE A 324 41.53 -57.42 12.81
CA ILE A 324 41.90 -57.58 14.22
C ILE A 324 41.10 -58.74 14.84
N GLN A 325 39.77 -58.76 14.66
CA GLN A 325 38.95 -59.84 15.20
C GLN A 325 39.39 -61.21 14.64
N ALA A 326 39.66 -61.30 13.33
CA ALA A 326 40.13 -62.53 12.72
C ALA A 326 41.51 -62.97 13.25
N ALA A 327 42.41 -62.02 13.53
CA ALA A 327 43.71 -62.30 14.13
C ALA A 327 43.58 -62.73 15.61
N GLU A 328 42.68 -62.12 16.37
CA GLU A 328 42.36 -62.52 17.76
C GLU A 328 41.76 -63.93 17.81
N ASP A 329 40.85 -64.26 16.89
CA ASP A 329 40.27 -65.60 16.75
C ASP A 329 41.36 -66.63 16.40
N MET A 330 42.28 -66.28 15.48
CA MET A 330 43.41 -67.14 15.11
C MET A 330 44.43 -67.30 16.24
N ALA A 331 44.73 -66.23 16.99
CA ALA A 331 45.59 -66.29 18.16
C ALA A 331 44.99 -67.20 19.24
N SER A 332 43.68 -67.10 19.47
CA SER A 332 42.94 -67.96 20.39
C SER A 332 43.00 -69.44 19.97
N ASP A 333 42.84 -69.73 18.67
CA ASP A 333 42.95 -71.10 18.12
C ASP A 333 44.40 -71.66 18.24
N LEU A 334 45.41 -70.83 17.95
CA LEU A 334 46.82 -71.23 18.09
C LEU A 334 47.22 -71.45 19.56
N GLU A 335 46.73 -70.62 20.49
CA GLU A 335 46.94 -70.82 21.93
C GLU A 335 46.36 -72.16 22.39
N LEU A 336 45.13 -72.48 21.94
CA LEU A 336 44.50 -73.77 22.21
C LEU A 336 45.33 -74.93 21.65
N LYS A 337 45.79 -74.84 20.40
CA LYS A 337 46.66 -75.86 19.76
C LYS A 337 47.99 -76.01 20.50
N SER A 338 48.66 -74.91 20.83
CA SER A 338 49.91 -74.93 21.59
C SER A 338 49.73 -75.62 22.93
N ARG A 339 48.64 -75.32 23.65
CA ARG A 339 48.30 -75.98 24.92
C ARG A 339 48.05 -77.48 24.77
N LEU A 340 47.46 -77.92 23.66
CA LEU A 340 47.27 -79.34 23.34
C LEU A 340 48.59 -80.05 23.00
N PHE A 341 49.46 -79.43 22.19
CA PHE A 341 50.74 -80.02 21.77
C PHE A 341 51.82 -80.01 22.87
N SER A 342 51.84 -79.00 23.72
CA SER A 342 52.77 -78.90 24.87
C SER A 342 52.49 -79.93 25.98
N TYR A 343 51.35 -80.63 25.92
CA TYR A 343 51.06 -81.78 26.79
C TYR A 343 51.83 -83.06 26.40
N GLY A 344 52.49 -83.08 25.22
CA GLY A 344 53.39 -84.16 24.81
C GLY A 344 54.83 -83.91 25.25
N GLU A 345 55.37 -84.75 26.12
CA GLU A 345 56.77 -84.72 26.54
C GLU A 345 57.72 -84.63 25.34
N TYR A 346 58.41 -83.49 25.19
CA TYR A 346 59.46 -83.34 24.19
C TYR A 346 60.60 -84.30 24.56
N ASN A 347 60.87 -85.26 23.68
CA ASN A 347 61.67 -86.47 23.95
C ASN A 347 63.16 -86.17 24.19
N VAL A 348 63.52 -85.73 25.40
CA VAL A 348 64.90 -85.71 25.94
C VAL A 348 65.61 -87.07 25.75
N ASN A 349 64.84 -88.15 25.62
CA ASN A 349 65.34 -89.49 25.34
C ASN A 349 65.94 -89.67 23.95
N GLN A 350 65.48 -88.92 22.93
CA GLN A 350 66.02 -89.03 21.57
C GLN A 350 67.43 -88.42 21.47
N ASP A 351 67.65 -87.25 22.05
CA ASP A 351 68.98 -86.60 22.05
C ASP A 351 70.03 -87.43 22.79
N LYS A 352 69.65 -88.04 23.92
CA LYS A 352 70.53 -88.97 24.67
C LYS A 352 70.93 -90.19 23.84
N MET A 353 70.00 -90.75 23.05
CA MET A 353 70.27 -91.89 22.19
C MET A 353 71.26 -91.54 21.07
N ILE A 354 71.06 -90.39 20.42
CA ILE A 354 71.92 -89.91 19.33
C ILE A 354 73.35 -89.72 19.84
N GLN A 355 73.50 -89.15 21.03
CA GLN A 355 74.80 -88.92 21.65
C GLN A 355 75.51 -90.23 22.01
N CYS A 356 74.80 -91.23 22.53
CA CYS A 356 75.36 -92.54 22.85
C CYS A 356 75.86 -93.31 21.60
N LEU A 357 75.15 -93.17 20.48
CA LEU A 357 75.57 -93.77 19.21
C LEU A 357 76.83 -93.08 18.66
N HIS A 358 76.91 -91.75 18.75
CA HIS A 358 78.11 -91.00 18.38
C HIS A 358 79.35 -91.49 19.16
N ASP A 359 79.23 -91.68 20.48
CA ASP A 359 80.32 -92.17 21.32
C ASP A 359 80.80 -93.58 20.94
N LYS A 360 79.90 -94.46 20.48
CA LYS A 360 80.28 -95.81 20.02
C LYS A 360 81.09 -95.76 18.73
N VAL A 361 80.65 -94.96 17.76
CA VAL A 361 81.38 -94.77 16.49
C VAL A 361 82.78 -94.22 16.76
N LYS A 362 82.89 -93.23 17.66
CA LYS A 362 84.16 -92.65 18.09
C LYS A 362 85.13 -93.68 18.67
N LYS A 363 84.64 -94.64 19.47
CA LYS A 363 85.46 -95.73 20.02
C LYS A 363 85.99 -96.68 18.95
N VAL A 364 85.23 -96.93 17.88
CA VAL A 364 85.65 -97.81 16.78
C VAL A 364 86.68 -97.07 15.91
N TYR A 365 86.41 -95.80 15.60
CA TYR A 365 87.32 -94.95 14.83
C TYR A 365 88.73 -94.91 15.43
N ALA A 366 88.82 -94.61 16.73
CA ALA A 366 90.08 -94.52 17.46
C ALA A 366 90.89 -95.83 17.52
N LYS A 367 90.26 -96.98 17.26
CA LYS A 367 90.96 -98.29 17.23
C LYS A 367 91.46 -98.67 15.84
N CYS A 368 90.79 -98.20 14.80
CA CYS A 368 91.03 -98.64 13.43
C CYS A 368 91.86 -97.63 12.63
N VAL A 369 91.75 -96.34 12.94
CA VAL A 369 92.36 -95.23 12.21
C VAL A 369 92.94 -94.22 13.20
N ASP A 370 94.20 -93.84 13.06
CA ASP A 370 94.79 -92.73 13.82
C ASP A 370 94.39 -91.41 13.14
N GLY A 371 93.38 -90.72 13.69
CA GLY A 371 92.80 -89.52 13.10
C GLY A 371 92.21 -88.53 14.12
N VAL A 372 91.96 -87.30 13.67
CA VAL A 372 91.38 -86.22 14.49
C VAL A 372 89.86 -86.43 14.66
N GLU A 373 89.30 -86.00 15.79
CA GLU A 373 87.85 -86.02 16.02
C GLU A 373 87.08 -85.28 14.91
N SER A 374 86.15 -85.97 14.26
CA SER A 374 85.33 -85.46 13.16
C SER A 374 83.84 -85.77 13.38
N SER A 375 82.98 -85.43 12.42
CA SER A 375 81.55 -85.81 12.48
C SER A 375 81.38 -87.33 12.53
N THR A 376 80.30 -87.85 13.15
CA THR A 376 79.97 -89.31 13.15
C THR A 376 80.05 -89.89 11.74
N LEU A 377 79.58 -89.12 10.75
CA LEU A 377 79.55 -89.54 9.37
C LEU A 377 80.95 -89.66 8.78
N THR A 378 81.81 -88.67 9.03
CA THR A 378 83.21 -88.67 8.59
C THR A 378 84.03 -89.78 9.25
N MET A 379 83.77 -90.06 10.53
CA MET A 379 84.39 -91.19 11.24
C MET A 379 84.01 -92.53 10.61
N LEU A 380 82.73 -92.73 10.28
CA LEU A 380 82.27 -93.95 9.61
C LEU A 380 82.95 -94.14 8.25
N THR A 381 83.05 -93.07 7.45
CA THR A 381 83.70 -93.12 6.14
C THR A 381 85.17 -93.55 6.23
N SER A 382 85.98 -93.02 7.15
CA SER A 382 87.38 -93.49 7.23
C SER A 382 87.53 -94.89 7.83
N ILE A 383 86.56 -95.36 8.64
CA ILE A 383 86.51 -96.77 9.06
C ILE A 383 86.25 -97.66 7.83
N GLU A 384 85.31 -97.26 6.96
CA GLU A 384 85.00 -97.98 5.73
C GLU A 384 86.22 -98.06 4.80
N ASP A 385 86.89 -96.93 4.53
CA ASP A 385 88.12 -96.88 3.73
C ASP A 385 89.20 -97.83 4.30
N LYS A 386 89.33 -97.87 5.63
CA LYS A 386 90.33 -98.73 6.29
C LYS A 386 90.00 -100.21 6.19
N VAL A 387 88.71 -100.56 6.21
CA VAL A 387 88.25 -101.93 6.02
C VAL A 387 88.52 -102.37 4.58
N GLU A 388 88.28 -101.51 3.61
CA GLU A 388 88.53 -101.78 2.19
C GLU A 388 90.02 -102.01 1.91
N ASP A 389 90.91 -101.13 2.43
CA ASP A 389 92.38 -101.31 2.42
C ASP A 389 92.82 -102.69 2.94
N ILE A 390 92.18 -103.16 4.02
CA ILE A 390 92.52 -104.44 4.66
C ILE A 390 92.03 -105.61 3.80
N ILE A 391 90.85 -105.48 3.19
CA ILE A 391 90.30 -106.50 2.30
C ILE A 391 91.18 -106.66 1.05
N GLU A 392 91.56 -105.56 0.39
CA GLU A 392 92.46 -105.60 -0.78
C GLU A 392 93.78 -106.32 -0.46
N ARG A 393 94.39 -106.01 0.69
CA ARG A 393 95.62 -106.67 1.16
C ARG A 393 95.43 -108.16 1.45
N ILE A 394 94.24 -108.58 1.85
CA ILE A 394 93.93 -110.00 2.07
C ILE A 394 93.82 -110.72 0.72
N GLU A 395 93.27 -110.07 -0.31
CA GLU A 395 93.10 -110.64 -1.65
C GLU A 395 94.43 -110.77 -2.43
N GLU A 396 95.40 -109.90 -2.19
CA GLU A 396 96.75 -109.96 -2.81
C GLU A 396 97.63 -111.11 -2.27
N LEU A 397 97.25 -111.73 -1.15
CA LEU A 397 98.03 -112.82 -0.56
C LEU A 397 97.94 -114.11 -1.40
N PRO A 398 99.03 -114.89 -1.53
CA PRO A 398 99.02 -116.12 -2.30
C PRO A 398 97.93 -117.10 -1.80
N PRO A 399 97.12 -117.70 -2.70
CA PRO A 399 96.10 -118.66 -2.32
C PRO A 399 96.75 -119.85 -1.60
N GLY A 400 96.39 -120.04 -0.34
CA GLY A 400 96.97 -121.04 0.56
C GLY A 400 97.69 -120.46 1.79
N VAL A 401 98.25 -119.25 1.71
CA VAL A 401 98.82 -118.55 2.89
C VAL A 401 97.69 -117.96 3.74
N ALA A 402 96.68 -117.35 3.10
CA ALA A 402 95.48 -116.87 3.78
C ALA A 402 94.75 -118.01 4.51
N ASP A 403 94.51 -119.15 3.83
CA ASP A 403 93.88 -120.34 4.43
C ASP A 403 94.72 -120.95 5.57
N ALA A 404 96.05 -120.85 5.52
CA ALA A 404 96.92 -121.30 6.60
C ALA A 404 96.85 -120.36 7.80
N ILE A 405 96.82 -119.04 7.58
CA ILE A 405 96.66 -118.02 8.62
C ILE A 405 95.25 -118.10 9.23
N GLU A 406 94.21 -118.31 8.42
CA GLU A 406 92.83 -118.51 8.89
C GLU A 406 92.73 -119.77 9.75
N ARG A 407 93.28 -120.90 9.28
CA ARG A 407 93.34 -122.13 10.07
C ARG A 407 94.12 -121.92 11.37
N ALA A 408 95.22 -121.16 11.35
CA ALA A 408 96.00 -120.83 12.54
C ALA A 408 95.26 -119.91 13.52
N ARG A 409 94.52 -118.91 13.02
CA ARG A 409 93.69 -118.01 13.84
C ARG A 409 92.47 -118.73 14.41
N GLU A 410 91.90 -119.65 13.64
CA GLU A 410 90.78 -120.49 14.08
C GLU A 410 91.23 -121.52 15.12
N THR A 411 92.42 -122.13 14.97
CA THR A 411 93.00 -122.95 16.03
C THR A 411 93.37 -122.13 17.25
N GLU A 412 93.90 -120.91 17.09
CA GLU A 412 94.18 -119.98 18.21
C GLU A 412 92.90 -119.56 18.95
N ARG A 413 91.80 -119.26 18.24
CA ARG A 413 90.50 -118.95 18.87
C ARG A 413 89.95 -120.14 19.61
N ARG A 414 90.00 -121.34 19.01
CA ARG A 414 89.57 -122.58 19.68
C ARG A 414 90.43 -122.88 20.88
N GLN A 415 91.75 -122.68 20.80
CA GLN A 415 92.67 -122.81 21.93
C GLN A 415 92.34 -121.79 23.02
N LYS A 416 92.13 -120.50 22.72
CA LYS A 416 91.71 -119.51 23.72
C LYS A 416 90.38 -119.85 24.36
N MET A 417 89.42 -120.36 23.60
CA MET A 417 88.14 -120.82 24.14
C MET A 417 88.33 -122.04 25.06
N GLN A 418 89.16 -123.01 24.66
CA GLN A 418 89.48 -124.20 25.44
C GLN A 418 90.30 -123.87 26.69
N GLU A 419 91.28 -122.99 26.59
CA GLU A 419 92.09 -122.46 27.70
C GLU A 419 91.23 -121.68 28.67
N MET A 420 90.35 -120.79 28.19
CA MET A 420 89.45 -120.04 29.05
C MET A 420 88.44 -120.98 29.75
N LYS A 421 87.98 -122.04 29.08
CA LYS A 421 87.15 -123.09 29.68
C LYS A 421 87.91 -123.90 30.72
N LEU A 422 89.15 -124.32 30.42
CA LEU A 422 90.03 -125.03 31.34
C LEU A 422 90.39 -124.16 32.54
N LEU A 423 90.61 -122.86 32.35
CA LEU A 423 90.90 -121.88 33.39
C LEU A 423 89.68 -121.70 34.31
N MET A 424 88.47 -121.58 33.75
CA MET A 424 87.21 -121.58 34.50
C MET A 424 87.06 -122.86 35.33
N GLU A 425 87.34 -124.03 34.73
CA GLU A 425 87.21 -125.33 35.38
C GLU A 425 88.27 -125.53 36.49
N LYS A 426 89.50 -125.04 36.25
CA LYS A 426 90.58 -124.99 37.24
C LYS A 426 90.24 -124.04 38.40
N GLN A 427 89.74 -122.83 38.11
CA GLN A 427 89.31 -121.89 39.15
C GLN A 427 88.16 -122.47 39.99
N ALA A 428 87.20 -123.16 39.36
CA ALA A 428 86.14 -123.84 40.08
C ALA A 428 86.68 -125.00 40.95
N GLN A 429 87.68 -125.75 40.48
CA GLN A 429 88.31 -126.84 41.24
C GLN A 429 89.19 -126.33 42.38
N GLU A 430 89.98 -125.28 42.15
CA GLU A 430 90.76 -124.56 43.16
C GLU A 430 89.83 -123.94 44.21
N GLU A 431 88.68 -123.40 43.81
CA GLU A 431 87.68 -122.90 44.76
C GLU A 431 87.07 -124.04 45.60
N ARG A 432 86.84 -125.22 45.01
CA ARG A 432 86.38 -126.42 45.76
C ARG A 432 87.42 -126.91 46.76
N THR A 433 88.68 -127.06 46.36
CA THR A 433 89.75 -127.51 47.26
C THR A 433 90.04 -126.47 48.33
N ARG A 434 90.04 -125.18 47.99
CA ARG A 434 90.13 -124.07 48.95
C ARG A 434 88.99 -124.10 49.97
N ARG A 435 87.74 -124.26 49.54
CA ARG A 435 86.60 -124.40 50.45
C ARG A 435 86.72 -125.66 51.33
N ALA A 436 87.33 -126.75 50.84
CA ALA A 436 87.57 -127.96 51.62
C ALA A 436 88.72 -127.80 52.65
N THR A 437 89.81 -127.12 52.30
CA THR A 437 90.91 -126.83 53.24
C THR A 437 90.50 -125.79 54.27
N GLU A 438 89.71 -124.78 53.90
CA GLU A 438 89.10 -123.83 54.83
C GLU A 438 88.18 -124.55 55.84
N ARG A 439 87.43 -125.60 55.43
CA ARG A 439 86.68 -126.47 56.36
C ARG A 439 87.58 -127.29 57.28
N ALA A 440 88.64 -127.91 56.76
CA ALA A 440 89.58 -128.69 57.57
C ALA A 440 90.33 -127.83 58.61
N LEU A 441 90.73 -126.61 58.23
CA LEU A 441 91.34 -125.63 59.14
C LEU A 441 90.34 -125.09 60.16
N ALA A 442 89.05 -124.95 59.80
CA ALA A 442 87.99 -124.59 60.74
C ALA A 442 87.72 -125.71 61.77
N ASP A 443 87.83 -126.99 61.38
CA ASP A 443 87.73 -128.12 62.31
C ASP A 443 88.93 -128.21 63.28
N ILE A 444 90.15 -127.84 62.85
CA ILE A 444 91.33 -127.72 63.74
C ILE A 444 91.19 -126.50 64.68
N LYS A 445 90.60 -125.38 64.23
CA LYS A 445 90.35 -124.19 65.07
C LYS A 445 89.31 -124.41 66.17
N LYS A 446 88.42 -125.40 66.04
CA LYS A 446 87.48 -125.81 67.11
C LYS A 446 88.15 -126.58 68.25
N LEU A 447 89.38 -127.09 68.07
CA LEU A 447 90.15 -127.80 69.09
C LEU A 447 91.08 -126.90 69.93
N VAL A 448 91.11 -125.58 69.67
CA VAL A 448 92.02 -124.62 70.35
C VAL A 448 91.26 -123.52 71.12
N CYS A 449 89.93 -123.54 71.13
CA CYS A 449 89.11 -122.63 71.95
C CYS A 449 87.86 -123.34 72.50
N THR A 450 88.08 -124.28 73.42
CA THR A 450 87.25 -124.56 74.63
C THR A 450 88.04 -125.46 75.57
#